data_AF-A0A1A9WLI3-F1
#
_entry.id   AF-A0A1A9WLI3-F1
#
_cell.length_a   1.000
_cell.length_b   1.000
_cell.length_c   1.000
_cell.angle_alpha   90.00
_cell.angle_beta   90.00
_cell.angle_gamma   90.00
#
_symmetry.space_group_name_H-M   'P 1'
#
loop_
_entity.id
_entity.type
_entity.pdbx_description
1 polymer ?
#
loop_
_entity_poly.entity_id
_entity_poly.type
_entity_poly.pdbx_seq_one_letter_code
_entity_poly.pdbx_strand_id
1 'polypeptide(L)'
;MHGFKDICKLNTALCRSLKVDFKNELDIFRASLPDVAYEDGTDIHMPARDCYDFLLLRLIAVHKLYERIQNCCAKAANYFLHGIKMYHFFEISTLIFAVLAKINDLTMRLGNLSTILYQRLLPFRKKLPCNIKSNGSPHSETAFVFPEKLEEFGEKNFDKQSCATLQDAHTNMKEKLNNLLREDSKMALVKAKCFKKTDVGVKVKRETKEVTASLNIEELTTAEAMRLFIMKEREQRSNNLTRCITKNIKPHEWLGAVKVFERKVRHGEINKGLKVFRTFLEAKIN
;
A
#
# COMPACT_ATOMS: atom_id res chain seq x y z
N MET A 1 -26.10 -15.52 -21.98
CA MET A 1 -25.54 -14.35 -21.25
C MET A 1 -24.12 -14.62 -20.72
N HIS A 2 -23.15 -15.01 -21.57
CA HIS A 2 -21.80 -15.37 -21.11
C HIS A 2 -20.90 -14.13 -20.87
N GLY A 3 -20.93 -13.14 -21.76
CA GLY A 3 -20.10 -11.94 -21.63
C GLY A 3 -20.39 -11.08 -20.40
N PHE A 4 -21.67 -10.93 -20.00
CA PHE A 4 -22.03 -10.23 -18.76
C PHE A 4 -21.47 -10.92 -17.51
N LYS A 5 -21.46 -12.26 -17.49
CA LYS A 5 -20.85 -13.02 -16.39
C LYS A 5 -19.35 -12.75 -16.30
N ASP A 6 -18.67 -12.59 -17.42
CA ASP A 6 -17.24 -12.27 -17.47
C ASP A 6 -16.96 -10.82 -17.08
N ILE A 7 -17.83 -9.86 -17.42
CA ILE A 7 -17.77 -8.50 -16.87
C ILE A 7 -17.92 -8.52 -15.34
N CYS A 8 -18.87 -9.29 -14.78
CA CYS A 8 -19.04 -9.37 -13.33
C CYS A 8 -17.79 -9.96 -12.64
N LYS A 9 -17.16 -10.97 -13.24
CA LYS A 9 -15.88 -11.52 -12.76
C LYS A 9 -14.75 -10.49 -12.84
N LEU A 10 -14.69 -9.76 -13.95
CA LEU A 10 -13.73 -8.67 -14.14
C LEU A 10 -13.90 -7.60 -13.06
N ASN A 11 -15.12 -7.13 -12.83
CA ASN A 11 -15.42 -6.14 -11.80
C ASN A 11 -15.02 -6.65 -10.41
N THR A 12 -15.31 -7.92 -10.10
CA THR A 12 -14.90 -8.53 -8.82
C THR A 12 -13.37 -8.56 -8.68
N ALA A 13 -12.65 -8.87 -9.76
CA ALA A 13 -11.18 -8.89 -9.75
C ALA A 13 -10.58 -7.47 -9.63
N LEU A 14 -11.17 -6.47 -10.29
CA LEU A 14 -10.78 -5.06 -10.18
C LEU A 14 -11.05 -4.51 -8.77
N CYS A 15 -12.21 -4.77 -8.19
CA CYS A 15 -12.49 -4.39 -6.82
C CYS A 15 -11.52 -5.04 -5.82
N ARG A 16 -11.03 -6.25 -6.11
CA ARG A 16 -9.98 -6.89 -5.30
C ARG A 16 -8.64 -6.19 -5.49
N SER A 17 -8.26 -5.80 -6.70
CA SER A 17 -6.97 -5.12 -6.93
C SER A 17 -6.91 -3.74 -6.28
N LEU A 18 -8.03 -3.00 -6.30
CA LEU A 18 -8.15 -1.70 -5.63
C LEU A 18 -8.09 -1.79 -4.10
N LYS A 19 -8.39 -2.94 -3.52
CA LYS A 19 -8.30 -3.17 -2.07
C LYS A 19 -6.89 -3.57 -1.62
N VAL A 20 -5.99 -3.93 -2.55
CA VAL A 20 -4.64 -4.35 -2.19
C VAL A 20 -3.73 -3.12 -2.13
N ASP A 21 -3.51 -2.62 -0.92
CA ASP A 21 -2.60 -1.50 -0.67
C ASP A 21 -1.16 -1.98 -0.46
N PHE A 22 -0.53 -2.49 -1.51
CA PHE A 22 0.87 -2.93 -1.44
C PHE A 22 1.83 -1.79 -1.04
N LYS A 23 1.48 -0.55 -1.38
CA LYS A 23 2.25 0.63 -0.99
C LYS A 23 2.33 0.78 0.53
N ASN A 24 1.21 0.61 1.23
CA ASN A 24 1.18 0.73 2.69
C ASN A 24 2.01 -0.38 3.33
N GLU A 25 1.90 -1.62 2.81
CA GLU A 25 2.71 -2.75 3.28
C GLU A 25 4.23 -2.49 3.08
N LEU A 26 4.61 -1.90 1.94
CA LEU A 26 5.99 -1.51 1.65
C LEU A 26 6.49 -0.37 2.55
N ASP A 27 5.64 0.64 2.79
CA ASP A 27 5.97 1.78 3.66
C ASP A 27 6.14 1.33 5.12
N ILE A 28 5.33 0.38 5.59
CA ILE A 28 5.47 -0.24 6.91
C ILE A 28 6.80 -1.01 6.99
N PHE A 29 7.10 -1.83 5.98
CA PHE A 29 8.38 -2.55 5.94
C PHE A 29 9.56 -1.57 5.91
N ARG A 30 9.47 -0.49 5.12
CA ARG A 30 10.49 0.55 5.06
C ARG A 30 10.66 1.26 6.41
N ALA A 31 9.58 1.56 7.12
CA ALA A 31 9.64 2.17 8.46
C ALA A 31 10.28 1.24 9.50
N SER A 32 10.19 -0.07 9.30
CA SER A 32 10.89 -1.06 10.14
C SER A 32 12.39 -1.17 9.83
N LEU A 33 12.83 -0.66 8.68
CA LEU A 33 14.25 -0.62 8.34
C LEU A 33 14.92 0.58 9.03
N PRO A 34 16.10 0.38 9.62
CA PRO A 34 16.82 1.46 10.23
C PRO A 34 17.32 2.48 9.21
N ASP A 35 16.98 3.74 9.43
CA ASP A 35 17.32 4.87 8.54
C ASP A 35 18.67 5.53 8.89
N VAL A 36 19.31 5.15 10.01
CA VAL A 36 20.53 5.77 10.55
C VAL A 36 21.69 4.77 10.57
N ALA A 37 22.88 5.22 10.20
CA ALA A 37 24.12 4.46 10.41
C ALA A 37 24.41 4.43 11.91
N TYR A 38 24.22 3.27 12.55
CA TYR A 38 24.54 3.10 13.96
C TYR A 38 26.04 2.91 14.16
N GLU A 39 26.51 3.31 15.33
CA GLU A 39 27.87 3.02 15.78
C GLU A 39 28.07 1.52 16.01
N ASP A 40 29.31 1.07 15.87
CA ASP A 40 29.69 -0.34 15.97
C ASP A 40 29.23 -0.94 17.31
N GLY A 41 28.59 -2.12 17.23
CA GLY A 41 28.12 -2.85 18.41
C GLY A 41 26.74 -2.43 18.93
N THR A 42 26.06 -1.47 18.29
CA THR A 42 24.66 -1.19 18.61
C THR A 42 23.79 -2.38 18.19
N ASP A 43 22.96 -2.87 19.11
CA ASP A 43 21.98 -3.91 18.84
C ASP A 43 20.84 -3.31 18.00
N ILE A 44 20.78 -3.68 16.72
CA ILE A 44 19.78 -3.19 15.79
C ILE A 44 18.70 -4.26 15.64
N HIS A 45 17.46 -3.89 15.93
CA HIS A 45 16.31 -4.73 15.60
C HIS A 45 16.03 -4.61 14.10
N MET A 46 16.36 -5.67 13.36
CA MET A 46 16.11 -5.75 11.92
C MET A 46 14.90 -6.65 11.67
N PRO A 47 13.99 -6.31 10.73
CA PRO A 47 12.90 -7.20 10.40
C PRO A 47 13.44 -8.54 9.92
N ALA A 48 12.81 -9.61 10.40
CA ALA A 48 13.14 -10.96 9.99
C ALA A 48 12.98 -11.15 8.49
N ARG A 49 13.77 -12.05 7.91
CA ARG A 49 13.64 -12.47 6.51
C ARG A 49 12.21 -12.93 6.16
N ASP A 50 11.49 -13.50 7.11
CA ASP A 50 10.11 -13.97 6.93
C ASP A 50 9.14 -12.82 6.59
N CYS A 51 9.35 -11.63 7.16
CA CYS A 51 8.58 -10.43 6.83
C CYS A 51 8.84 -9.96 5.39
N TYR A 52 10.07 -10.11 4.91
CA TYR A 52 10.43 -9.79 3.54
C TYR A 52 9.89 -10.82 2.54
N ASP A 53 9.93 -12.10 2.92
CA ASP A 53 9.39 -13.20 2.13
C ASP A 53 7.86 -13.06 1.99
N PHE A 54 7.16 -12.59 3.03
CA PHE A 54 5.75 -12.21 2.96
C PHE A 54 5.49 -11.12 1.93
N LEU A 55 6.31 -10.05 1.92
CA LEU A 55 6.17 -8.94 0.98
C LEU A 55 6.37 -9.41 -0.48
N LEU A 56 7.36 -10.28 -0.71
CA LEU A 56 7.60 -10.89 -2.02
C LEU A 56 6.43 -11.79 -2.45
N LEU A 57 5.90 -12.61 -1.54
CA LEU A 57 4.72 -13.46 -1.79
C LEU A 57 3.48 -12.62 -2.13
N ARG A 58 3.29 -11.50 -1.43
CA ARG A 58 2.21 -10.56 -1.72
C ARG A 58 2.35 -9.98 -3.12
N LEU A 59 3.56 -9.62 -3.52
CA LEU A 59 3.84 -9.08 -4.85
C LEU A 59 3.54 -10.12 -5.95
N ILE A 60 3.88 -11.40 -5.73
CA ILE A 60 3.49 -12.51 -6.62
C ILE A 60 1.96 -12.62 -6.73
N ALA A 61 1.25 -12.54 -5.60
CA ALA A 61 -0.21 -12.60 -5.58
C ALA A 61 -0.86 -11.42 -6.34
N VAL A 62 -0.28 -10.21 -6.21
CA VAL A 62 -0.70 -9.03 -6.97
C VAL A 62 -0.49 -9.22 -8.47
N HIS A 63 0.67 -9.75 -8.88
CA HIS A 63 0.94 -10.05 -10.28
C HIS A 63 -0.09 -11.05 -10.86
N LYS A 64 -0.35 -12.15 -10.15
CA LYS A 64 -1.37 -13.15 -10.54
C LYS A 64 -2.78 -12.58 -10.60
N LEU A 65 -3.09 -11.58 -9.78
CA LEU A 65 -4.36 -10.87 -9.86
C LEU A 65 -4.47 -10.05 -11.17
N TYR A 66 -3.40 -9.39 -11.61
CA TYR A 66 -3.37 -8.69 -12.90
C TYR A 66 -3.53 -9.65 -14.07
N GLU A 67 -2.84 -10.79 -14.06
CA GLU A 67 -2.99 -11.85 -15.07
C GLU A 67 -4.44 -12.35 -15.16
N ARG A 68 -5.09 -12.55 -14.01
CA ARG A 68 -6.51 -12.93 -13.96
C ARG A 68 -7.42 -11.84 -14.55
N ILE A 69 -7.14 -10.58 -14.29
CA ILE A 69 -7.91 -9.45 -14.85
C ILE A 69 -7.78 -9.44 -16.38
N GLN A 70 -6.56 -9.60 -16.91
CA GLN A 70 -6.32 -9.68 -18.36
C GLN A 70 -7.09 -10.84 -19.00
N ASN A 71 -7.04 -12.03 -18.40
CA ASN A 71 -7.78 -13.19 -18.88
C ASN A 71 -9.30 -12.98 -18.88
N CYS A 72 -9.85 -12.30 -17.87
CA CYS A 72 -11.27 -11.94 -17.86
C CYS A 72 -11.60 -10.86 -18.90
N CYS A 73 -10.73 -9.85 -19.08
CA CYS A 73 -10.87 -8.83 -20.11
C CYS A 73 -10.88 -9.44 -21.51
N ALA A 74 -9.96 -10.36 -21.82
CA ALA A 74 -9.88 -11.02 -23.13
C ALA A 74 -11.15 -11.82 -23.46
N LYS A 75 -11.68 -12.58 -22.49
CA LYS A 75 -12.93 -13.34 -22.66
C LYS A 75 -14.13 -12.43 -22.88
N ALA A 76 -14.26 -11.37 -22.06
CA ALA A 76 -15.33 -10.38 -22.24
C ALA A 76 -15.20 -9.64 -23.58
N ALA A 77 -13.99 -9.24 -23.96
CA ALA A 77 -13.71 -8.53 -25.20
C ALA A 77 -14.07 -9.37 -26.43
N ASN A 78 -13.75 -10.67 -26.44
CA ASN A 78 -14.13 -11.58 -27.52
C ASN A 78 -15.66 -11.66 -27.69
N TYR A 79 -16.42 -11.65 -26.59
CA TYR A 79 -17.88 -11.63 -26.65
C TYR A 79 -18.42 -10.34 -27.27
N PHE A 80 -17.96 -9.17 -26.83
CA PHE A 80 -18.42 -7.90 -27.40
C PHE A 80 -17.93 -7.69 -28.83
N LEU A 81 -16.74 -8.16 -29.17
CA LEU A 81 -16.24 -8.16 -30.55
C LEU A 81 -17.13 -8.99 -31.46
N HIS A 82 -17.63 -10.14 -31.00
CA HIS A 82 -18.62 -10.91 -31.74
C HIS A 82 -19.94 -10.15 -31.91
N GLY A 83 -20.42 -9.47 -30.87
CA GLY A 83 -21.60 -8.61 -30.94
C GLY A 83 -21.46 -7.47 -31.96
N ILE A 84 -20.29 -6.82 -32.00
CA ILE A 84 -19.94 -5.79 -32.99
C ILE A 84 -19.98 -6.36 -34.41
N LYS A 85 -19.40 -7.54 -34.65
CA LYS A 85 -19.41 -8.20 -35.97
C LYS A 85 -20.82 -8.53 -36.46
N MET A 86 -21.74 -8.82 -35.54
CA MET A 86 -23.14 -9.10 -35.83
C MET A 86 -24.01 -7.83 -35.87
N TYR A 87 -23.41 -6.64 -35.80
CA TYR A 87 -24.08 -5.32 -35.71
C TYR A 87 -25.10 -5.20 -34.58
N HIS A 88 -25.03 -6.08 -33.57
CA HIS A 88 -25.97 -6.11 -32.47
C HIS A 88 -25.52 -5.16 -31.36
N PHE A 89 -26.34 -4.16 -31.04
CA PHE A 89 -26.01 -3.10 -30.07
C PHE A 89 -24.60 -2.53 -30.30
N PHE A 90 -24.32 -2.13 -31.53
CA PHE A 90 -22.98 -1.72 -31.97
C PHE A 90 -22.39 -0.61 -31.09
N GLU A 91 -23.14 0.46 -30.82
CA GLU A 91 -22.68 1.59 -30.00
C GLU A 91 -22.29 1.17 -28.57
N ILE A 92 -23.14 0.38 -27.91
CA ILE A 92 -22.87 -0.09 -26.55
C ILE A 92 -21.71 -1.09 -26.55
N SER A 93 -21.69 -2.02 -27.51
CA SER A 93 -20.64 -3.04 -27.59
C SER A 93 -19.27 -2.44 -27.90
N THR A 94 -19.20 -1.43 -28.77
CA THR A 94 -17.97 -0.69 -29.08
C THR A 94 -17.48 0.11 -27.88
N LEU A 95 -18.37 0.79 -27.15
CA LEU A 95 -18.01 1.50 -25.92
C LEU A 95 -17.46 0.54 -24.86
N ILE A 96 -18.15 -0.58 -24.61
CA ILE A 96 -17.70 -1.59 -23.65
C ILE A 96 -16.36 -2.18 -24.09
N PHE A 97 -16.19 -2.48 -25.38
CA PHE A 97 -14.94 -3.00 -25.92
C PHE A 97 -13.77 -2.03 -25.73
N ALA A 98 -13.98 -0.73 -25.96
CA ALA A 98 -12.98 0.31 -25.72
C ALA A 98 -12.57 0.39 -24.24
N VAL A 99 -13.54 0.30 -23.32
CA VAL A 99 -13.28 0.26 -21.87
C VAL A 99 -12.48 -0.98 -21.48
N LEU A 100 -12.87 -2.16 -21.99
CA LEU A 100 -12.16 -3.42 -21.74
C LEU A 100 -10.71 -3.37 -22.26
N ALA A 101 -10.51 -2.81 -23.44
CA ALA A 101 -9.18 -2.61 -24.01
C ALA A 101 -8.33 -1.69 -23.14
N LYS A 102 -8.91 -0.59 -22.64
CA LYS A 102 -8.19 0.35 -21.76
C LYS A 102 -7.81 -0.29 -20.42
N ILE A 103 -8.72 -1.05 -19.82
CA ILE A 103 -8.44 -1.81 -18.59
C ILE A 103 -7.31 -2.81 -18.84
N ASN A 104 -7.34 -3.52 -19.96
CA ASN A 104 -6.31 -4.49 -20.32
C ASN A 104 -4.93 -3.83 -20.46
N ASP A 105 -4.80 -2.72 -21.20
CA ASP A 105 -3.55 -1.95 -21.34
C ASP A 105 -2.99 -1.52 -19.97
N LEU A 106 -3.84 -0.97 -19.10
CA LEU A 106 -3.42 -0.56 -17.76
C LEU A 106 -2.95 -1.73 -16.91
N THR A 107 -3.69 -2.84 -16.93
CA THR A 107 -3.34 -4.03 -16.14
C THR A 107 -2.09 -4.73 -16.66
N MET A 108 -1.82 -4.66 -17.96
CA MET A 108 -0.57 -5.14 -18.56
C MET A 108 0.63 -4.33 -18.09
N ARG A 109 0.53 -2.99 -18.11
CA ARG A 109 1.59 -2.12 -17.59
C ARG A 109 1.85 -2.35 -16.11
N LEU A 110 0.80 -2.47 -15.31
CA LEU A 110 0.92 -2.77 -13.87
C LEU A 110 1.51 -4.16 -13.61
N GLY A 111 1.12 -5.16 -14.40
CA GLY A 111 1.72 -6.49 -14.39
C GLY A 111 3.23 -6.44 -14.64
N ASN A 112 3.66 -5.75 -15.70
CA ASN A 112 5.08 -5.60 -16.03
C ASN A 112 5.85 -4.86 -14.93
N LEU A 113 5.27 -3.81 -14.35
CA LEU A 113 5.87 -3.10 -13.22
C LEU A 113 6.03 -4.00 -12.00
N SER A 114 5.03 -4.83 -11.68
CA SER A 114 5.13 -5.80 -10.59
C SER A 114 6.26 -6.81 -10.82
N THR A 115 6.47 -7.23 -12.08
CA THR A 115 7.56 -8.12 -12.47
C THR A 115 8.93 -7.47 -12.30
N ILE A 116 9.10 -6.24 -12.79
CA ILE A 116 10.33 -5.46 -12.64
C ILE A 116 10.64 -5.24 -11.17
N LEU A 117 9.62 -4.88 -10.37
CA LEU A 117 9.78 -4.64 -8.94
C LEU A 117 10.24 -5.91 -8.22
N TYR A 118 9.62 -7.06 -8.51
CA TYR A 118 9.99 -8.34 -7.91
C TYR A 118 11.42 -8.75 -8.26
N GLN A 119 11.82 -8.64 -9.54
CA GLN A 119 13.19 -8.94 -9.97
C GLN A 119 14.22 -8.06 -9.26
N ARG A 120 13.88 -6.79 -8.99
CA ARG A 120 14.74 -5.88 -8.24
C ARG A 120 14.79 -6.21 -6.75
N LEU A 121 13.69 -6.68 -6.16
CA LEU A 121 13.59 -7.01 -4.75
C LEU A 121 14.22 -8.38 -4.41
N LEU A 122 14.14 -9.36 -5.31
CA LEU A 122 14.68 -10.71 -5.12
C LEU A 122 16.14 -10.76 -4.62
N PRO A 123 17.12 -10.02 -5.17
CA PRO A 123 18.52 -10.08 -4.72
C PRO A 123 18.71 -9.59 -3.27
N PHE A 124 17.85 -8.71 -2.76
CA PHE A 124 17.95 -8.21 -1.39
C PHE A 124 17.57 -9.25 -0.34
N ARG A 125 16.84 -10.30 -0.72
CA ARG A 125 16.50 -11.42 0.18
C ARG A 125 17.74 -12.05 0.81
N LYS A 126 18.84 -12.16 0.06
CA LYS A 126 20.11 -12.75 0.52
C LYS A 126 20.87 -11.88 1.52
N LYS A 127 20.54 -10.58 1.61
CA LYS A 127 21.20 -9.60 2.48
C LYS A 127 20.53 -9.47 3.85
N LEU A 128 19.35 -10.07 4.03
CA LEU A 128 18.60 -10.03 5.28
C LEU A 128 18.98 -11.21 6.19
N PRO A 129 19.04 -10.98 7.52
CA PRO A 129 19.34 -12.02 8.50
C PRO A 129 18.22 -13.07 8.54
N CYS A 130 18.60 -14.35 8.53
CA CYS A 130 17.65 -15.45 8.78
C CYS A 130 17.34 -15.52 10.28
N ASN A 131 16.09 -15.83 10.64
CA ASN A 131 15.74 -16.22 12.00
C ASN A 131 16.41 -17.56 12.33
N ILE A 132 17.56 -17.53 13.03
CA ILE A 132 18.21 -18.73 13.57
C ILE A 132 17.47 -19.11 14.86
N LYS A 133 16.25 -19.65 14.74
CA LYS A 133 15.58 -20.44 15.80
C LYS A 133 14.62 -21.46 15.19
N SER A 134 15.16 -22.57 14.70
CA SER A 134 14.49 -23.87 14.73
C SER A 134 15.55 -24.97 14.69
N ASN A 135 16.28 -25.12 15.78
CA ASN A 135 16.94 -26.39 16.06
C ASN A 135 15.83 -27.40 16.42
N GLY A 136 15.58 -28.38 15.55
CA GLY A 136 14.91 -29.63 15.94
C GLY A 136 13.45 -29.86 15.57
N SER A 137 12.92 -29.33 14.46
CA SER A 137 11.63 -29.80 13.91
C SER A 137 11.76 -30.19 12.43
N PRO A 138 11.42 -31.44 12.04
CA PRO A 138 11.50 -31.92 10.66
C PRO A 138 10.36 -31.39 9.77
N HIS A 139 9.73 -30.27 10.11
CA HIS A 139 8.73 -29.58 9.27
C HIS A 139 9.22 -28.21 8.76
N SER A 140 10.46 -27.82 9.05
CA SER A 140 11.08 -26.59 8.54
C SER A 140 11.64 -26.71 7.11
N GLU A 141 11.49 -27.86 6.45
CA GLU A 141 11.90 -28.07 5.06
C GLU A 141 10.75 -27.83 4.08
N THR A 142 10.24 -26.60 4.02
CA THR A 142 9.75 -26.07 2.75
C THR A 142 10.11 -24.59 2.66
N ALA A 143 11.42 -24.31 2.63
CA ALA A 143 11.89 -23.01 2.18
C ALA A 143 11.25 -22.74 0.81
N PHE A 144 10.25 -21.86 0.78
CA PHE A 144 9.52 -21.55 -0.45
C PHE A 144 10.53 -21.09 -1.50
N VAL A 145 10.63 -21.86 -2.58
CA VAL A 145 11.52 -21.55 -3.68
C VAL A 145 10.88 -20.42 -4.46
N PHE A 146 11.37 -19.21 -4.22
CA PHE A 146 10.94 -18.05 -4.97
C PHE A 146 11.38 -18.22 -6.43
N PRO A 147 10.45 -18.15 -7.38
CA PRO A 147 10.79 -18.30 -8.79
C PRO A 147 11.67 -17.11 -9.23
N GLU A 148 12.67 -17.38 -10.07
CA GLU A 148 13.53 -16.34 -10.64
C GLU A 148 12.78 -15.46 -11.64
N LYS A 149 11.76 -16.02 -12.31
CA LYS A 149 10.82 -15.31 -13.18
C LYS A 149 9.39 -15.55 -12.71
N LEU A 150 8.64 -14.48 -12.44
CA LEU A 150 7.24 -14.51 -12.00
C LEU A 150 6.32 -15.26 -12.98
N GLU A 151 6.66 -15.19 -14.27
CA GLU A 151 5.95 -15.86 -15.37
C GLU A 151 5.92 -17.39 -15.17
N GLU A 152 7.00 -17.98 -14.64
CA GLU A 152 7.14 -19.43 -14.44
C GLU A 152 6.36 -19.99 -13.24
N PHE A 153 5.87 -19.12 -12.35
CA PHE A 153 5.13 -19.57 -11.16
C PHE A 153 3.77 -20.20 -11.50
N GLY A 154 3.25 -19.92 -12.70
CA GLY A 154 1.97 -20.44 -13.19
C GLY A 154 2.07 -21.80 -13.88
N GLU A 155 3.20 -22.15 -14.49
CA GLU A 155 3.30 -23.39 -15.29
C GLU A 155 3.69 -24.60 -14.42
N LYS A 156 4.69 -24.44 -13.54
CA LYS A 156 5.27 -25.59 -12.80
C LYS A 156 4.39 -26.13 -11.66
N ASN A 157 3.37 -25.38 -11.22
CA ASN A 157 2.52 -25.78 -10.08
C ASN A 157 1.12 -26.29 -10.48
N PHE A 158 0.71 -26.16 -11.74
CA PHE A 158 -0.61 -26.62 -12.20
C PHE A 158 -0.57 -27.99 -12.91
N ASP A 159 0.59 -28.44 -13.39
CA ASP A 159 0.73 -29.72 -14.10
C ASP A 159 0.74 -30.97 -13.20
N LYS A 160 0.58 -30.83 -11.88
CA LYS A 160 0.47 -31.96 -10.94
C LYS A 160 -0.89 -32.12 -10.25
N GLN A 161 -1.87 -31.27 -10.55
CA GLN A 161 -3.21 -31.44 -9.98
C GLN A 161 -4.28 -31.22 -11.05
N SER A 162 -4.65 -32.32 -11.68
CA SER A 162 -5.84 -32.44 -12.49
C SER A 162 -7.09 -32.03 -11.68
N CYS A 163 -7.85 -31.10 -12.26
CA CYS A 163 -9.31 -31.07 -12.30
C CYS A 163 -10.07 -31.51 -11.03
N ALA A 164 -9.84 -30.84 -9.89
CA ALA A 164 -10.87 -30.68 -8.87
C ALA A 164 -10.49 -29.50 -7.95
N THR A 165 -11.45 -28.60 -7.73
CA THR A 165 -11.50 -27.71 -6.55
C THR A 165 -10.58 -26.47 -6.55
N LEU A 166 -10.98 -25.43 -7.30
CA LEU A 166 -10.48 -24.04 -7.21
C LEU A 166 -10.72 -23.35 -5.85
N GLN A 167 -11.33 -24.02 -4.87
CA GLN A 167 -11.52 -23.50 -3.52
C GLN A 167 -10.33 -23.83 -2.59
N ASP A 168 -9.62 -24.95 -2.82
CA ASP A 168 -8.61 -25.46 -1.89
C ASP A 168 -7.25 -24.75 -1.98
N ALA A 169 -6.90 -24.21 -3.15
CA ALA A 169 -5.65 -23.45 -3.34
C ALA A 169 -5.67 -22.09 -2.62
N HIS A 170 -6.85 -21.46 -2.50
CA HIS A 170 -7.01 -20.21 -1.77
C HIS A 170 -6.99 -20.43 -0.25
N THR A 171 -7.51 -21.56 0.24
CA THR A 171 -7.41 -21.97 1.64
C THR A 171 -5.99 -22.35 2.02
N ASN A 172 -5.28 -23.10 1.19
CA ASN A 172 -3.90 -23.52 1.47
C ASN A 172 -2.93 -22.33 1.51
N MET A 173 -3.07 -21.35 0.60
CA MET A 173 -2.28 -20.11 0.65
C MET A 173 -2.66 -19.22 1.85
N LYS A 174 -3.96 -19.17 2.21
CA LYS A 174 -4.46 -18.42 3.37
C LYS A 174 -4.04 -19.07 4.70
N GLU A 175 -4.00 -20.40 4.78
CA GLU A 175 -3.51 -21.16 5.93
C GLU A 175 -2.00 -20.98 6.09
N LYS A 176 -1.21 -21.05 5.01
CA LYS A 176 0.23 -20.73 5.06
C LYS A 176 0.49 -19.28 5.48
N LEU A 177 -0.32 -18.33 5.01
CA LEU A 177 -0.26 -16.92 5.41
C LEU A 177 -0.61 -16.73 6.89
N ASN A 178 -1.64 -17.42 7.37
CA ASN A 178 -2.08 -17.36 8.75
C ASN A 178 -1.08 -18.02 9.71
N ASN A 179 -0.37 -19.06 9.25
CA ASN A 179 0.69 -19.71 10.02
C ASN A 179 1.92 -18.78 10.14
N LEU A 180 2.27 -18.03 9.09
CA LEU A 180 3.31 -16.98 9.15
C LEU A 180 2.93 -15.79 10.06
N LEU A 181 1.63 -15.53 10.25
CA LEU A 181 1.12 -14.45 11.11
C LEU A 181 0.92 -14.87 12.58
N ARG A 182 0.83 -16.19 12.86
CA ARG A 182 0.62 -16.74 14.21
C ARG A 182 1.92 -17.02 14.97
N GLU A 183 3.04 -17.16 14.28
CA GLU A 183 4.33 -17.16 14.95
C GLU A 183 4.63 -15.74 15.42
N ASP A 184 4.55 -15.50 16.73
CA ASP A 184 4.97 -14.25 17.36
C ASP A 184 6.34 -13.86 16.80
N SER A 185 6.33 -12.88 15.90
CA SER A 185 7.50 -12.42 15.16
C SER A 185 8.40 -11.65 16.12
N LYS A 186 9.15 -12.41 16.91
CA LYS A 186 10.22 -11.90 17.76
C LYS A 186 11.23 -11.22 16.83
N MET A 187 11.35 -9.90 16.94
CA MET A 187 12.33 -9.14 16.17
C MET A 187 13.72 -9.75 16.40
N ALA A 188 14.40 -10.12 15.31
CA ALA A 188 15.75 -10.65 15.41
C ALA A 188 16.70 -9.52 15.80
N LEU A 189 17.40 -9.69 16.92
CA LEU A 189 18.46 -8.80 17.35
C LEU A 189 19.69 -9.07 16.47
N VAL A 190 20.11 -8.09 15.67
CA VAL A 190 21.31 -8.22 14.83
C VAL A 190 22.31 -7.15 15.23
N LYS A 191 23.51 -7.61 15.61
CA LYS A 191 24.64 -6.74 15.88
C LYS A 191 25.16 -6.17 14.57
N ALA A 192 25.29 -4.84 14.48
CA ALA A 192 25.89 -4.19 13.33
C ALA A 192 27.33 -4.72 13.11
N LYS A 193 27.64 -5.17 11.88
CA LYS A 193 29.01 -5.52 11.48
C LYS A 193 29.65 -4.35 10.73
N CYS A 194 30.84 -3.96 11.17
CA CYS A 194 31.67 -2.96 10.52
C CYS A 194 32.08 -3.47 9.12
N PHE A 195 31.54 -2.89 8.05
CA PHE A 195 32.20 -2.99 6.74
C PHE A 195 33.36 -1.99 6.75
N LYS A 196 34.54 -2.41 6.27
CA LYS A 196 35.67 -1.49 6.00
C LYS A 196 35.10 -0.29 5.23
N LYS A 197 35.55 0.93 5.56
CA LYS A 197 35.12 2.19 4.94
C LYS A 197 35.30 2.13 3.42
N THR A 198 34.35 1.51 2.73
CA THR A 198 34.21 1.63 1.30
C THR A 198 33.57 2.98 1.10
N ASP A 199 34.28 3.82 0.36
CA ASP A 199 33.92 5.18 0.01
C ASP A 199 32.65 5.17 -0.85
N VAL A 200 31.48 4.99 -0.23
CA VAL A 200 30.20 4.96 -0.93
C VAL A 200 29.13 5.62 -0.09
N GLY A 201 28.79 6.84 -0.50
CA GLY A 201 27.57 7.51 -0.12
C GLY A 201 27.83 8.80 0.63
N VAL A 202 27.89 9.89 -0.14
CA VAL A 202 27.56 11.24 0.36
C VAL A 202 26.37 11.10 1.29
N LYS A 203 26.48 11.62 2.51
CA LYS A 203 25.36 11.83 3.43
C LYS A 203 24.27 12.50 2.61
N VAL A 204 23.32 11.73 2.10
CA VAL A 204 22.17 12.30 1.40
C VAL A 204 21.47 13.01 2.54
N LYS A 205 21.72 14.32 2.64
CA LYS A 205 20.73 15.25 3.16
C LYS A 205 19.52 14.95 2.30
N ARG A 206 18.68 14.03 2.78
CA ARG A 206 17.29 14.10 2.46
C ARG A 206 16.98 15.50 2.93
N GLU A 207 16.78 16.42 2.00
CA GLU A 207 15.68 17.33 2.20
C GLU A 207 14.49 16.39 2.42
N THR A 208 14.29 15.99 3.68
CA THR A 208 12.98 16.16 4.23
C THR A 208 12.63 17.58 3.83
N LYS A 209 11.95 17.72 2.70
CA LYS A 209 10.75 18.52 2.70
C LYS A 209 9.83 17.87 3.75
N GLU A 210 10.24 17.93 5.02
CA GLU A 210 9.48 18.65 6.01
C GLU A 210 9.12 19.94 5.29
N VAL A 211 8.03 19.86 4.53
CA VAL A 211 7.12 20.97 4.49
C VAL A 211 6.65 21.02 5.95
N THR A 212 7.49 21.59 6.81
CA THR A 212 7.03 22.44 7.88
C THR A 212 6.17 23.44 7.15
N ALA A 213 4.90 23.07 6.94
CA ALA A 213 3.87 24.02 6.64
C ALA A 213 3.79 24.86 7.92
N SER A 214 4.74 25.78 8.08
CA SER A 214 4.60 26.90 8.96
C SER A 214 3.35 27.60 8.46
N LEU A 215 2.26 27.43 9.17
CA LEU A 215 1.08 28.24 8.92
C LEU A 215 1.51 29.68 9.17
N ASN A 216 1.46 30.49 8.13
CA ASN A 216 1.37 31.93 8.30
C ASN A 216 -0.01 32.20 8.92
N ILE A 217 -0.05 32.30 10.24
CA ILE A 217 -1.27 32.61 11.02
C ILE A 217 -1.86 33.96 10.55
N GLU A 218 -1.03 34.81 9.95
CA GLU A 218 -1.37 36.08 9.33
C GLU A 218 -2.24 35.95 8.07
N GLU A 219 -2.22 34.82 7.34
CA GLU A 219 -3.05 34.62 6.14
C GLU A 219 -4.52 34.29 6.47
N LEU A 220 -4.84 33.94 7.72
CA LEU A 220 -6.19 33.57 8.16
C LEU A 220 -7.04 34.80 8.55
N THR A 221 -7.11 35.81 7.68
CA THR A 221 -7.87 37.08 7.89
C THR A 221 -9.38 36.95 7.77
N THR A 222 -9.84 36.05 6.91
CA THR A 222 -11.27 35.92 6.58
C THR A 222 -11.90 34.69 7.24
N ALA A 223 -13.15 34.81 7.68
CA ALA A 223 -13.92 33.70 8.27
C ALA A 223 -14.06 32.48 7.33
N GLU A 224 -14.07 32.72 6.02
CA GLU A 224 -14.13 31.69 4.99
C GLU A 224 -12.81 30.94 4.85
N ALA A 225 -11.68 31.65 4.85
CA ALA A 225 -10.35 31.03 4.87
C ALA A 225 -10.18 30.13 6.11
N MET A 226 -10.74 30.55 7.24
CA MET A 226 -10.75 29.77 8.48
C MET A 226 -11.58 28.49 8.38
N ARG A 227 -12.75 28.56 7.74
CA ARG A 227 -13.60 27.38 7.50
C ARG A 227 -12.94 26.38 6.55
N LEU A 228 -12.34 26.88 5.47
CA LEU A 228 -11.60 26.05 4.51
C LEU A 228 -10.40 25.36 5.17
N PHE A 229 -9.68 26.08 6.05
CA PHE A 229 -8.61 25.51 6.84
C PHE A 229 -9.11 24.38 7.76
N ILE A 230 -10.20 24.62 8.52
CA ILE A 230 -10.78 23.59 9.40
C ILE A 230 -11.21 22.34 8.62
N MET A 231 -11.79 22.49 7.42
CA MET A 231 -12.19 21.36 6.59
C MET A 231 -10.99 20.56 6.09
N LYS A 232 -9.99 21.25 5.53
CA LYS A 232 -8.75 20.62 5.03
C LYS A 232 -8.01 19.90 6.15
N GLU A 233 -7.92 20.51 7.32
CA GLU A 233 -7.27 19.92 8.49
C GLU A 233 -8.06 18.71 9.03
N ARG A 234 -9.39 18.74 8.97
CA ARG A 234 -10.23 17.61 9.39
C ARG A 234 -10.03 16.39 8.50
N GLU A 235 -9.96 16.59 7.19
CA GLU A 235 -9.65 15.52 6.22
C GLU A 235 -8.22 14.98 6.41
N GLN A 236 -7.27 15.87 6.69
CA GLN A 236 -5.90 15.45 6.98
C GLN A 236 -5.81 14.64 8.28
N ARG A 237 -6.54 15.03 9.34
CA ARG A 237 -6.57 14.32 10.62
C ARG A 237 -7.26 12.96 10.52
N SER A 238 -8.25 12.78 9.64
CA SER A 238 -8.86 11.47 9.39
C SER A 238 -7.93 10.54 8.63
N ASN A 239 -7.10 11.09 7.73
CA ASN A 239 -6.22 10.29 6.89
C ASN A 239 -4.89 9.94 7.57
N ASN A 240 -4.21 10.92 8.21
CA ASN A 240 -2.91 10.74 8.85
C ASN A 240 -2.65 11.80 9.94
N LEU A 241 -2.78 11.42 11.22
CA LEU A 241 -2.57 12.33 12.36
C LEU A 241 -1.13 12.91 12.43
N THR A 242 -0.14 12.18 11.93
CA THR A 242 1.29 12.56 12.00
C THR A 242 1.71 13.62 11.00
N ARG A 243 0.92 13.83 9.93
CA ARG A 243 1.21 14.81 8.86
C ARG A 243 0.39 16.11 8.96
N CYS A 244 -0.49 16.20 9.96
CA CYS A 244 -1.33 17.36 10.19
C CYS A 244 -0.55 18.50 10.82
N ILE A 245 -0.96 19.73 10.54
CA ILE A 245 -0.33 20.91 11.14
C ILE A 245 -0.69 20.99 12.63
N THR A 246 -1.90 20.56 12.96
CA THR A 246 -2.46 20.49 14.32
C THR A 246 -2.12 19.18 15.05
N LYS A 247 -1.06 18.47 14.63
CA LYS A 247 -0.65 17.17 15.22
C LYS A 247 -0.47 17.21 16.75
N ASN A 248 -0.05 18.36 17.29
CA ASN A 248 0.18 18.55 18.73
C ASN A 248 -1.12 18.75 19.54
N ILE A 249 -2.26 18.98 18.87
CA ILE A 249 -3.55 19.26 19.51
C ILE A 249 -4.32 17.95 19.70
N LYS A 250 -4.78 17.70 20.95
CA LYS A 250 -5.60 16.51 21.24
C LYS A 250 -6.96 16.58 20.52
N PRO A 251 -7.55 15.44 20.10
CA PRO A 251 -8.80 15.45 19.34
C PRO A 251 -9.97 16.19 20.00
N HIS A 252 -10.10 16.11 21.34
CA HIS A 252 -11.16 16.79 22.08
C HIS A 252 -10.92 18.31 22.19
N GLU A 253 -9.67 18.76 22.32
CA GLU A 253 -9.31 20.18 22.33
C GLU A 253 -9.61 20.81 20.95
N TRP A 254 -9.26 20.11 19.88
CA TRP A 254 -9.55 20.52 18.51
C TRP A 254 -11.06 20.66 18.26
N LEU A 255 -11.84 19.64 18.63
CA LEU A 255 -13.30 19.66 18.48
C LEU A 255 -13.95 20.78 19.32
N GLY A 256 -13.40 21.05 20.50
CA GLY A 256 -13.83 22.16 21.37
C GLY A 256 -13.60 23.51 20.69
N ALA A 257 -12.40 23.75 20.18
CA ALA A 257 -12.05 25.00 19.50
C ALA A 257 -12.91 25.24 18.24
N VAL A 258 -13.13 24.21 17.42
CA VAL A 258 -14.00 24.31 16.23
C VAL A 258 -15.43 24.65 16.62
N LYS A 259 -15.99 23.99 17.64
CA LYS A 259 -17.35 24.30 18.14
C LYS A 259 -17.46 25.72 18.68
N VAL A 260 -16.44 26.24 19.35
CA VAL A 260 -16.43 27.62 19.86
C VAL A 260 -16.40 28.61 18.70
N PHE A 261 -15.57 28.37 17.68
CA PHE A 261 -15.53 29.20 16.47
C PHE A 261 -16.87 29.19 15.73
N GLU A 262 -17.44 28.02 15.45
CA GLU A 262 -18.73 27.90 14.76
C GLU A 262 -19.86 28.58 15.54
N ARG A 263 -19.89 28.44 16.87
CA ARG A 263 -20.87 29.16 17.70
C ARG A 263 -20.69 30.67 17.55
N LYS A 264 -19.47 31.19 17.67
CA LYS A 264 -19.22 32.64 17.58
C LYS A 264 -19.56 33.21 16.21
N VAL A 265 -19.30 32.47 15.14
CA VAL A 265 -19.70 32.87 13.79
C VAL A 265 -21.22 32.85 13.62
N ARG A 266 -21.94 31.87 14.19
CA ARG A 266 -23.42 31.82 14.16
C ARG A 266 -24.08 32.96 14.94
N HIS A 267 -23.45 33.48 15.98
CA HIS A 267 -23.94 34.62 16.77
C HIS A 267 -23.53 35.99 16.17
N GLY A 268 -22.95 36.02 14.96
CA GLY A 268 -22.53 37.27 14.30
C GLY A 268 -21.22 37.87 14.84
N GLU A 269 -20.58 37.25 15.84
CA GLU A 269 -19.33 37.72 16.45
C GLU A 269 -18.09 37.20 15.72
N ILE A 270 -18.01 37.45 14.42
CA ILE A 270 -16.98 36.89 13.52
C ILE A 270 -15.57 37.28 13.98
N ASN A 271 -15.34 38.55 14.30
CA ASN A 271 -14.02 39.06 14.72
C ASN A 271 -13.56 38.47 16.06
N LYS A 272 -14.49 38.22 17.00
CA LYS A 272 -14.16 37.59 18.28
C LYS A 272 -13.86 36.10 18.08
N GLY A 273 -14.62 35.42 17.23
CA GLY A 273 -14.37 34.02 16.86
C GLY A 273 -13.00 33.81 16.23
N LEU A 274 -12.62 34.69 15.29
CA LEU A 274 -11.31 34.67 14.65
C LEU A 274 -10.17 34.91 15.66
N LYS A 275 -10.29 35.94 16.52
CA LYS A 275 -9.28 36.23 17.54
C LYS A 275 -9.06 35.04 18.49
N VAL A 276 -10.15 34.48 19.04
CA VAL A 276 -10.08 33.36 19.99
C VAL A 276 -9.46 32.12 19.34
N PHE A 277 -9.83 31.81 18.09
CA PHE A 277 -9.27 30.64 17.43
C PHE A 277 -7.81 30.85 17.01
N ARG A 278 -7.41 32.07 16.61
CA ARG A 278 -5.99 32.38 16.37
C ARG A 278 -5.14 32.25 17.62
N THR A 279 -5.58 32.83 18.74
CA THR A 279 -4.87 32.68 20.02
C THR A 279 -4.75 31.21 20.43
N PHE A 280 -5.75 30.39 20.10
CA PHE A 280 -5.71 28.95 20.35
C PHE A 280 -4.68 28.23 19.46
N LEU A 281 -4.61 28.58 18.17
CA LEU A 281 -3.61 28.03 17.25
C LEU A 281 -2.19 28.46 17.63
N GLU A 282 -1.98 29.74 17.93
CA GLU A 282 -0.68 30.28 18.37
C GLU A 282 -0.18 29.59 19.63
N ALA A 283 -1.05 29.36 20.62
CA ALA A 283 -0.67 28.73 21.88
C ALA A 283 -0.38 27.23 21.80
N LYS A 284 -0.73 26.57 20.69
CA LYS A 284 -0.66 25.10 20.57
C LYS A 284 0.20 24.60 19.40
N ILE A 285 0.52 25.47 18.45
CA ILE A 285 1.39 25.16 17.30
C ILE A 285 2.84 25.58 17.57
N ASN A 286 3.07 26.66 18.32
CA ASN A 286 4.38 27.00 18.91
C ASN A 286 4.67 26.14 20.13
#